data_AF-A0AAW0J8Q5-F1
#
_entry.id   AF-A0AAW0J8Q5-F1
#
_cell.length_a   1.000
_cell.length_b   1.000
_cell.length_c   1.000
_cell.angle_alpha   90.00
_cell.angle_beta   90.00
_cell.angle_gamma   90.00
#
_symmetry.space_group_name_H-M   'P 1'
#
loop_
_entity.id
_entity.type
_entity.pdbx_description
1 polymer ?
#
loop_
_entity_poly.entity_id
_entity_poly.type
_entity_poly.pdbx_seq_one_letter_code
_entity_poly.pdbx_strand_id
1 'polypeptide(L)'
;MKQGLMLRSGAHAWHAEVVKSELIMKGCDGSVLLDDTPTFTGEKTAAPNNGSIRGFEVIDEIKSKIEKECPEVVSCADILAIVARDSVKIIDVVVA
;
A
#
# COMPACT_ATOMS: atom_id res chain seq x y z
N MET A 1 -22.86 22.38 -4.39
CA MET A 1 -21.68 22.04 -5.21
C MET A 1 -20.93 20.92 -4.49
N LYS A 2 -21.43 19.67 -4.52
CA LYS A 2 -20.92 18.61 -5.40
C LYS A 2 -19.43 18.76 -5.71
N GLN A 3 -18.59 18.18 -4.87
CA GLN A 3 -17.98 16.86 -5.11
C GLN A 3 -18.21 16.09 -3.79
N GLY A 4 -19.24 15.25 -3.71
CA GLY A 4 -19.21 14.00 -4.44
C GLY A 4 -18.26 13.07 -3.70
N LEU A 5 -18.73 12.57 -2.55
CA LEU A 5 -18.25 11.34 -1.95
C LEU A 5 -18.48 10.23 -2.99
N MET A 6 -17.68 10.22 -4.05
CA MET A 6 -17.27 8.98 -4.67
C MET A 6 -16.44 8.27 -3.61
N LEU A 7 -17.13 7.63 -2.66
CA LEU A 7 -16.74 6.29 -2.27
C LEU A 7 -16.69 5.54 -3.60
N ARG A 8 -15.52 5.56 -4.25
CA ARG A 8 -15.25 4.64 -5.33
C ARG A 8 -15.37 3.29 -4.66
N SER A 9 -16.51 2.63 -4.83
CA SER A 9 -16.82 1.33 -4.25
C SER A 9 -15.85 0.22 -4.70
N GLY A 10 -14.85 0.55 -5.52
CA GLY A 10 -13.68 -0.29 -5.79
C GLY A 10 -12.44 0.06 -4.95
N ALA A 11 -12.22 1.33 -4.54
CA ALA A 11 -10.97 1.82 -3.93
C ALA A 11 -10.51 1.01 -2.71
N HIS A 12 -11.46 0.47 -1.93
CA HIS A 12 -11.21 -0.13 -0.63
C HIS A 12 -10.69 -1.58 -0.70
N ALA A 13 -10.94 -2.31 -1.80
CA ALA A 13 -10.38 -3.65 -1.99
C ALA A 13 -8.90 -3.61 -2.44
N TRP A 14 -8.47 -2.54 -3.13
CA TRP A 14 -7.13 -2.49 -3.72
C TRP A 14 -6.00 -2.27 -2.72
N HIS A 15 -6.25 -1.60 -1.59
CA HIS A 15 -5.22 -1.36 -0.57
C HIS A 15 -4.72 -2.67 0.10
N ALA A 16 -5.46 -3.77 -0.06
CA ALA A 16 -5.09 -5.07 0.50
C ALA A 16 -4.13 -5.88 -0.38
N GLU A 17 -3.96 -5.55 -1.67
CA GLU A 17 -3.18 -6.38 -2.60
C GLU A 17 -1.66 -6.24 -2.38
N VAL A 18 -1.17 -5.00 -2.21
CA VAL A 18 0.25 -4.73 -1.90
C VAL A 18 0.64 -5.36 -0.55
N VAL A 19 -0.23 -5.23 0.45
CA VAL A 19 -0.02 -5.79 1.80
C VAL A 19 0.08 -7.32 1.76
N LYS A 20 -0.79 -7.98 0.99
CA LYS A 20 -0.79 -9.44 0.90
C LYS A 20 0.51 -9.96 0.28
N SER A 21 1.05 -9.25 -0.71
CA SER A 21 2.32 -9.63 -1.35
C SER A 21 3.50 -9.54 -0.38
N GLU A 22 3.60 -8.43 0.38
CA GLU A 22 4.61 -8.26 1.46
C GLU A 22 4.62 -9.39 2.48
N LEU A 23 3.46 -9.89 2.88
CA LEU A 23 3.40 -10.92 3.92
C LEU A 23 3.85 -12.31 3.43
N ILE A 24 3.82 -12.56 2.12
CA ILE A 24 4.07 -13.89 1.52
C ILE A 24 5.49 -13.99 0.93
N MET A 25 6.10 -12.87 0.54
CA MET A 25 7.48 -12.79 0.06
C MET A 25 8.47 -12.72 1.23
N LYS A 26 9.69 -12.20 1.04
CA LYS A 26 10.85 -12.33 1.94
C LYS A 26 10.69 -11.72 3.35
N GLY A 27 9.52 -11.17 3.68
CA GLY A 27 9.16 -10.62 4.98
C GLY A 27 8.41 -9.30 4.83
N CYS A 28 7.93 -8.73 5.95
CA CYS A 28 7.30 -7.41 5.99
C CYS A 28 8.35 -6.32 6.19
N ASP A 29 9.25 -6.15 5.23
CA ASP A 29 10.35 -5.18 5.29
C ASP A 29 10.15 -3.98 4.34
N GLY A 30 9.05 -3.95 3.59
CA GLY A 30 8.74 -2.89 2.64
C GLY A 30 9.47 -3.05 1.30
N SER A 31 10.16 -4.17 1.06
CA SER A 31 10.89 -4.43 -0.18
C SER A 31 10.00 -4.48 -1.43
N VAL A 32 8.70 -4.76 -1.30
CA VAL A 32 7.74 -4.71 -2.43
C VAL A 32 7.58 -3.30 -3.00
N LEU A 33 7.91 -2.28 -2.20
CA LEU A 33 7.77 -0.88 -2.60
C LEU A 33 8.94 -0.38 -3.46
N LEU A 34 10.04 -1.14 -3.53
CA LEU A 34 11.22 -0.74 -4.28
C LEU A 34 11.01 -0.93 -5.79
N ASP A 35 11.33 0.11 -6.56
CA ASP A 35 11.33 0.06 -8.01
C ASP A 35 12.61 -0.59 -8.55
N ASP A 36 12.51 -1.12 -9.77
CA ASP A 36 13.67 -1.62 -10.52
C ASP A 36 14.68 -0.50 -10.74
N THR A 37 15.97 -0.84 -10.59
CA THR A 37 17.10 0.02 -10.93
C THR A 37 18.08 -0.74 -11.83
N PRO A 38 19.09 -0.09 -12.45
CA PRO A 38 20.05 -0.79 -13.30
C PRO A 38 20.81 -1.94 -12.61
N THR A 39 20.90 -1.93 -11.27
CA THR A 39 21.65 -2.92 -10.48
C THR A 39 20.77 -3.74 -9.53
N PHE A 40 19.45 -3.52 -9.54
CA PHE A 40 18.53 -4.19 -8.64
C PHE A 40 17.18 -4.41 -9.31
N THR A 41 16.69 -5.65 -9.30
CA THR A 41 15.32 -5.98 -9.71
C THR A 41 14.47 -6.12 -8.46
N GLY A 42 13.51 -5.21 -8.31
CA GLY A 42 12.55 -5.19 -7.21
C GLY A 42 11.44 -6.22 -7.38
N GLU A 43 10.55 -6.28 -6.40
CA GLU A 43 9.52 -7.31 -6.38
C GLU A 43 8.27 -6.92 -7.20
N LYS A 44 8.13 -5.65 -7.60
CA LYS A 44 6.97 -5.16 -8.38
C LYS A 44 6.86 -5.85 -9.74
N THR A 45 7.99 -6.17 -10.37
CA THR A 45 8.04 -6.80 -11.70
C THR A 45 8.08 -8.33 -11.63
N ALA A 46 8.09 -8.91 -10.43
CA ALA A 46 8.01 -10.36 -10.25
C ALA A 46 6.70 -10.91 -10.83
N ALA A 47 6.74 -12.11 -11.40
CA ALA A 47 5.59 -12.76 -12.03
C ALA A 47 4.26 -12.70 -11.23
N PRO A 48 4.22 -12.93 -9.90
CA PRO A 48 2.97 -12.83 -9.15
C PRO A 48 2.46 -11.39 -8.95
N ASN A 49 3.34 -10.38 -9.06
CA ASN A 49 3.05 -8.98 -8.76
C ASN A 49 2.79 -8.14 -10.02
N ASN A 50 3.47 -8.46 -11.12
CA ASN A 50 3.44 -7.68 -12.35
C ASN A 50 2.01 -7.60 -12.95
N GLY A 51 1.43 -6.40 -12.94
CA GLY A 51 0.04 -6.16 -13.36
C GLY A 51 -1.04 -6.65 -12.39
N SER A 52 -0.65 -7.23 -11.25
CA SER A 52 -1.54 -7.72 -10.21
C SER A 52 -1.72 -6.70 -9.09
N ILE A 53 -0.67 -6.41 -8.31
CA ILE A 53 -0.74 -5.54 -7.13
C ILE A 53 -0.84 -4.05 -7.52
N ARG A 54 -1.60 -3.28 -6.75
CA ARG A 54 -1.93 -1.87 -7.03
C ARG A 54 -1.94 -1.02 -5.76
N GLY A 55 -1.87 0.30 -5.92
CA GLY A 55 -2.01 1.24 -4.81
C GLY A 55 -0.70 1.73 -4.22
N PHE A 56 0.42 1.58 -4.94
CA PHE A 56 1.72 2.14 -4.55
C PHE A 56 1.66 3.66 -4.36
N GLU A 57 0.92 4.35 -5.22
CA GLU A 57 0.80 5.80 -5.20
C GLU A 57 0.12 6.31 -3.92
N VAL A 58 -0.78 5.50 -3.35
CA VAL A 58 -1.43 5.81 -2.07
C VAL A 58 -0.43 5.69 -0.92
N ILE A 59 0.43 4.67 -0.96
CA ILE A 59 1.50 4.49 0.04
C ILE A 59 2.50 5.65 -0.03
N ASP A 60 2.88 6.09 -1.24
CA ASP A 60 3.75 7.24 -1.44
C ASP A 60 3.13 8.54 -0.90
N GLU A 61 1.84 8.76 -1.13
CA GLU A 61 1.12 9.92 -0.60
C GLU A 61 1.08 9.90 0.95
N ILE A 62 0.83 8.74 1.55
CA ILE A 62 0.83 8.56 3.01
C ILE A 62 2.22 8.85 3.56
N LYS A 63 3.27 8.25 2.99
CA LYS A 63 4.66 8.47 3.42
C LYS A 63 5.04 9.94 3.29
N SER A 64 4.69 10.61 2.19
CA SER A 64 4.96 12.04 1.99
C SER A 64 4.29 12.93 3.05
N LYS A 65 3.07 12.60 3.47
CA LYS A 65 2.38 13.33 4.56
C LYS A 65 3.04 13.07 5.91
N ILE A 66 3.38 11.82 6.21
CA ILE A 66 4.01 11.44 7.48
C ILE A 66 5.40 12.08 7.62
N GLU A 67 6.20 12.11 6.55
CA GLU A 67 7.53 12.73 6.56
C GLU A 67 7.49 14.26 6.79
N LYS A 68 6.39 14.93 6.47
CA LYS A 68 6.22 16.36 6.81
C LYS A 68 6.00 16.60 8.30
N GLU A 69 5.38 15.64 8.99
CA GLU A 69 5.07 15.73 10.42
C GLU A 69 6.20 15.16 11.29
N CYS A 70 6.80 14.05 10.84
CA CYS A 70 7.85 13.32 11.56
C CYS A 70 8.89 12.73 10.59
N PRO A 71 9.91 13.52 10.21
CA PRO A 71 10.93 13.11 9.25
C PRO A 71 11.73 11.88 9.72
N GLU A 72 11.88 10.88 8.86
CA GLU A 72 12.69 9.66 9.05
C GLU A 72 12.31 8.81 10.28
N VAL A 73 11.13 9.02 10.86
CA VAL A 73 10.68 8.28 12.06
C VAL A 73 9.93 7.00 11.70
N VAL A 74 9.01 7.07 10.74
CA VAL A 74 8.07 5.97 10.45
C VAL A 74 8.55 5.18 9.26
N SER A 75 8.73 3.87 9.42
CA SER A 75 9.17 2.99 8.32
C SER A 75 8.05 2.73 7.30
N CYS A 76 8.40 2.41 6.05
CA CYS A 76 7.42 2.04 5.05
C CYS A 76 6.72 0.71 5.39
N ALA A 77 7.41 -0.22 6.05
CA ALA A 77 6.84 -1.47 6.54
C ALA A 77 5.71 -1.21 7.57
N ASP A 78 5.93 -0.28 8.52
CA ASP A 78 4.91 0.08 9.50
C ASP A 78 3.69 0.76 8.85
N ILE A 79 3.92 1.58 7.82
CA ILE A 79 2.83 2.17 7.03
C ILE A 79 2.00 1.07 6.38
N LEU A 80 2.63 0.08 5.74
CA LEU A 80 1.92 -1.04 5.12
C LEU A 80 1.09 -1.83 6.15
N ALA A 81 1.65 -2.10 7.33
CA ALA A 81 0.93 -2.79 8.41
C ALA A 81 -0.28 -2.00 8.92
N ILE A 82 -0.16 -0.68 9.07
CA ILE A 82 -1.25 0.18 9.51
C ILE A 82 -2.33 0.29 8.43
N VAL A 83 -1.93 0.53 7.17
CA VAL A 83 -2.85 0.61 6.02
C VAL A 83 -3.61 -0.70 5.86
N ALA A 84 -2.96 -1.85 6.02
CA ALA A 84 -3.59 -3.16 6.01
C ALA A 84 -4.73 -3.27 7.04
N ARG A 85 -4.39 -2.99 8.30
CA ARG A 85 -5.33 -3.06 9.44
C ARG A 85 -6.52 -2.14 9.22
N ASP A 86 -6.26 -0.91 8.78
CA ASP A 86 -7.30 0.10 8.62
C ASP A 86 -8.16 -0.19 7.38
N SER A 87 -7.58 -0.75 6.32
CA SER A 87 -8.33 -1.23 5.14
C SER A 87 -9.33 -2.33 5.52
N VAL A 88 -8.91 -3.32 6.33
CA VAL A 88 -9.81 -4.37 6.84
C VAL A 88 -10.93 -3.78 7.69
N LYS A 89 -10.62 -2.86 8.61
CA LYS A 89 -11.64 -2.20 9.43
C LYS A 89 -12.65 -1.41 8.60
N ILE A 90 -12.20 -0.75 7.53
CA ILE A 90 -13.08 0.03 6.64
C ILE A 90 -14.00 -0.90 5.84
N ILE A 91 -13.52 -2.05 5.37
CA ILE A 91 -14.37 -3.02 4.67
C ILE A 91 -15.35 -3.73 5.60
N ASP A 92 -14.97 -4.05 6.85
CA ASP A 92 -15.86 -4.69 7.83
C ASP A 92 -17.07 -3.80 8.17
N VAL A 93 -16.91 -2.47 8.14
CA VAL A 93 -18.01 -1.51 8.32
C VAL A 93 -18.98 -1.48 7.11
N VAL A 94 -18.61 -2.07 5.97
CA VAL A 94 -19.46 -2.17 4.76
C VAL A 94 -20.11 -3.55 4.61
N VAL A 95 -19.65 -4.56 5.36
CA VAL A 95 -20.22 -5.93 5.34
C VAL A 95 -21.08 -6.23 6.58
N ALA A 96 -21.24 -5.25 7.50
CA ALA A 96 -22.16 -5.33 8.65
C ALA A 96 -23.54 -4.74 8.34
#